data_AF-A0A291M579-F1
#
_entry.id   AF-A0A291M579-F1
#
_cell.length_a   1.000
_cell.length_b   1.000
_cell.length_c   1.000
_cell.angle_alpha   90.00
_cell.angle_beta   90.00
_cell.angle_gamma   90.00
#
_symmetry.space_group_name_H-M   'P 1'
#
loop_
_entity.id
_entity.type
_entity.pdbx_description
1 polymer ?
#
loop_
_entity_poly.entity_id
_entity_poly.type
_entity_poly.pdbx_seq_one_letter_code
_entity_poly.pdbx_strand_id
1 'polypeptide(L)'
;MDPARVRASFDAQLTEAISFYHTVEASLSSAADVTRLSASTMISAATLWESFLSDLIVAYINRDPSQFAIHLQHALNEDLTDKQKQILNRYAPYKAPTSIDRATIISLIDNDGNNITFSNAQALKKGAKRWISAANMAGINALTGQQMAIINLWIALRNHIAHDSERSKVALQRAVSHGALHGTGLHRAQNAIHTPGVYLKSKHRQPIGNPRIEEILGHMQQIAAAI
;
A
#
# COMPACT_ATOMS: atom_id res chain seq x y z
N MET A 1 -1.43 15.36 12.83
CA MET A 1 -1.54 13.88 12.74
C MET A 1 -0.14 13.32 12.84
N ASP A 2 0.08 12.29 13.67
CA ASP A 2 1.42 11.77 13.96
C ASP A 2 1.69 10.48 13.17
N PRO A 3 2.69 10.45 12.26
CA PRO A 3 3.08 9.25 11.53
C PRO A 3 3.37 8.04 12.43
N ALA A 4 3.94 8.25 13.62
CA ALA A 4 4.24 7.16 14.55
C ALA A 4 2.96 6.50 15.08
N ARG A 5 1.95 7.30 15.42
CA ARG A 5 0.63 6.80 15.83
C ARG A 5 -0.09 6.06 14.71
N VAL A 6 0.06 6.50 13.45
CA VAL A 6 -0.51 5.80 12.28
C VAL A 6 0.10 4.41 12.14
N ARG A 7 1.44 4.29 12.24
CA ARG A 7 2.13 2.98 12.21
C ARG A 7 1.68 2.07 13.36
N ALA A 8 1.62 2.60 14.58
CA ALA A 8 1.20 1.81 15.75
C ALA A 8 -0.25 1.30 15.61
N SER A 9 -1.15 2.13 15.09
CA SER A 9 -2.53 1.75 14.82
C SER A 9 -2.62 0.63 13.77
N PHE A 10 -1.83 0.73 12.69
CA PHE A 10 -1.78 -0.30 11.67
C PHE A 10 -1.24 -1.62 12.21
N ASP A 11 -0.15 -1.57 12.97
CA ASP A 11 0.46 -2.77 13.58
C ASP A 11 -0.51 -3.49 14.52
N ALA A 12 -1.27 -2.73 15.33
CA ALA A 12 -2.31 -3.29 16.19
C ALA A 12 -3.43 -3.97 15.40
N GLN A 13 -3.94 -3.32 14.35
CA GLN A 13 -5.00 -3.89 13.49
C GLN A 13 -4.52 -5.12 12.72
N LEU A 14 -3.27 -5.13 12.25
CA LEU A 14 -2.70 -6.26 11.55
C LEU A 14 -2.45 -7.44 12.51
N THR A 15 -2.00 -7.17 13.73
CA THR A 15 -1.86 -8.17 14.79
C THR A 15 -3.20 -8.80 15.16
N GLU A 16 -4.27 -8.01 15.23
CA GLU A 16 -5.62 -8.49 15.44
C GLU A 16 -6.08 -9.40 14.28
N ALA A 17 -5.84 -8.99 13.03
CA ALA A 17 -6.16 -9.80 11.86
C ALA A 17 -5.39 -11.14 11.83
N ILE A 18 -4.11 -11.14 12.22
CA ILE A 18 -3.29 -12.36 12.37
C ILE A 18 -3.88 -13.26 13.46
N SER A 19 -4.22 -12.69 14.62
CA SER A 19 -4.81 -13.44 15.74
C SER A 19 -6.17 -14.05 15.38
N PHE A 20 -7.00 -13.30 14.66
CA PHE A 20 -8.26 -13.79 14.11
C PHE A 20 -8.05 -14.94 13.13
N TYR A 21 -7.10 -14.81 12.18
CA TYR A 21 -6.76 -15.87 11.24
C TYR A 21 -6.41 -17.17 11.97
N HIS A 22 -5.50 -17.13 12.94
CA HIS A 22 -5.10 -18.32 13.68
C HIS A 22 -6.23 -18.93 14.50
N THR A 23 -7.05 -18.11 15.15
CA THR A 23 -8.19 -18.57 15.96
C THR A 23 -9.19 -19.31 15.09
N VAL A 24 -9.54 -18.75 13.93
CA VAL A 24 -10.49 -19.37 13.01
C VAL A 24 -9.88 -20.61 12.36
N GLU A 25 -8.64 -20.54 11.86
CA GLU A 25 -7.96 -21.68 11.22
C GLU A 25 -7.95 -22.91 12.13
N ALA A 26 -7.64 -22.74 13.43
CA ALA A 26 -7.63 -23.82 14.41
C ALA A 26 -8.99 -24.51 14.60
N SER A 27 -10.09 -23.84 14.25
CA SER A 27 -11.45 -24.39 14.31
C SER A 27 -11.92 -25.07 13.02
N LEU A 28 -11.19 -24.90 11.91
CA LEU A 28 -11.58 -25.41 10.59
C LEU A 28 -11.01 -26.81 10.34
N SER A 29 -11.86 -27.73 9.86
CA SER A 29 -11.46 -29.09 9.49
C SER A 29 -11.32 -29.30 7.98
N SER A 30 -11.92 -28.42 7.17
CA SER A 30 -11.93 -28.53 5.71
C SER A 30 -10.83 -27.71 5.07
N ALA A 31 -10.07 -28.35 4.18
CA ALA A 31 -9.07 -27.66 3.36
C ALA A 31 -9.69 -26.55 2.49
N ALA A 32 -10.96 -26.69 2.08
CA ALA A 32 -11.66 -25.67 1.29
C ALA A 32 -11.97 -24.42 2.14
N ASP A 33 -12.32 -24.61 3.41
CA ASP A 33 -12.61 -23.50 4.32
C ASP A 33 -11.34 -22.73 4.66
N VAL A 34 -10.22 -23.42 4.90
CA VAL A 34 -8.91 -22.76 5.07
C VAL A 34 -8.54 -21.95 3.82
N THR A 35 -8.82 -22.46 2.61
CA THR A 35 -8.60 -21.70 1.37
C THR A 35 -9.41 -20.41 1.32
N ARG A 36 -10.67 -20.44 1.76
CA ARG A 36 -11.53 -19.25 1.82
C ARG A 36 -11.08 -18.28 2.90
N LEU A 37 -10.68 -18.79 4.07
CA LEU A 37 -10.14 -18.00 5.17
C LEU A 37 -8.86 -17.26 4.73
N SER A 38 -7.89 -17.95 4.12
CA SER A 38 -6.65 -17.29 3.69
C SER A 38 -6.90 -16.20 2.64
N ALA A 39 -7.81 -16.42 1.69
CA ALA A 39 -8.17 -15.40 0.70
C ALA A 39 -8.88 -14.19 1.33
N SER A 40 -9.80 -14.42 2.27
CA SER A 40 -10.53 -13.35 2.98
C SER A 40 -9.61 -12.53 3.88
N THR A 41 -8.67 -13.19 4.55
CA THR A 41 -7.63 -12.57 5.36
C THR A 41 -6.72 -11.70 4.51
N MET A 42 -6.33 -12.18 3.32
CA MET A 42 -5.52 -11.40 2.39
C MET A 42 -6.23 -10.13 1.90
N ILE A 43 -7.53 -10.21 1.56
CA ILE A 43 -8.30 -9.00 1.19
C ILE A 43 -8.31 -8.02 2.36
N SER A 44 -8.66 -8.50 3.55
CA SER A 44 -8.79 -7.65 4.74
C SER A 44 -7.46 -6.95 5.06
N ALA A 45 -6.35 -7.69 5.08
CA ALA A 45 -5.02 -7.13 5.33
C ALA A 45 -4.57 -6.14 4.23
N ALA A 46 -4.88 -6.42 2.96
CA ALA A 46 -4.56 -5.50 1.88
C ALA A 46 -5.37 -4.18 1.98
N THR A 47 -6.64 -4.25 2.40
CA THR A 47 -7.45 -3.05 2.66
C THR A 47 -6.93 -2.26 3.87
N LEU A 48 -6.49 -2.93 4.93
CA LEU A 48 -5.80 -2.29 6.06
C LEU A 48 -4.55 -1.55 5.59
N TRP A 49 -3.74 -2.19 4.74
CA TRP A 49 -2.55 -1.58 4.15
C TRP A 49 -2.86 -0.35 3.30
N GLU A 50 -3.89 -0.41 2.44
CA GLU A 50 -4.34 0.73 1.64
C GLU A 50 -4.75 1.92 2.52
N SER A 51 -5.48 1.66 3.61
CA SER A 51 -5.91 2.69 4.56
C SER A 51 -4.71 3.27 5.33
N PHE A 52 -3.81 2.41 5.80
CA PHE A 52 -2.56 2.80 6.46
C PHE A 52 -1.70 3.71 5.58
N LEU A 53 -1.47 3.33 4.31
CA LEU A 53 -0.68 4.16 3.40
C LEU A 53 -1.32 5.54 3.19
N SER A 54 -2.64 5.57 3.01
CA SER A 54 -3.38 6.82 2.84
C SER A 54 -3.20 7.74 4.05
N ASP A 55 -3.45 7.21 5.26
CA ASP A 55 -3.30 7.97 6.50
C ASP A 55 -1.85 8.38 6.79
N LEU A 56 -0.88 7.53 6.44
CA LEU A 56 0.55 7.82 6.62
C LEU A 56 0.99 8.98 5.71
N ILE A 57 0.57 8.96 4.44
CA ILE A 57 0.87 10.04 3.49
C ILE A 57 0.25 11.35 3.96
N VAL A 58 -1.02 11.32 4.40
CA VAL A 58 -1.67 12.50 4.96
C VAL A 58 -0.95 12.99 6.21
N ALA A 59 -0.51 12.09 7.10
CA ALA A 59 0.23 12.46 8.29
C ALA A 59 1.57 13.12 7.96
N TYR A 60 2.29 12.64 6.94
CA TYR A 60 3.52 13.26 6.47
C TYR A 60 3.29 14.66 5.87
N ILE A 61 2.27 14.81 5.02
CA ILE A 61 1.90 16.12 4.45
C ILE A 61 1.47 17.09 5.55
N ASN A 62 0.66 16.64 6.50
CA ASN A 62 0.19 17.47 7.61
C ASN A 62 1.35 17.94 8.51
N ARG A 63 2.35 17.07 8.74
CA ARG A 63 3.54 17.38 9.54
C ARG A 63 4.47 18.38 8.86
N ASP A 64 4.62 18.27 7.54
CA ASP A 64 5.44 19.17 6.72
C ASP A 64 4.75 19.40 5.36
N PRO A 65 3.95 20.47 5.23
CA PRO A 65 3.18 20.73 4.02
C PRO A 65 4.00 21.39 2.91
N SER A 66 5.30 21.67 3.13
CA SER A 66 6.11 22.47 2.20
C SER A 66 6.13 21.92 0.77
N GLN A 67 6.41 20.62 0.62
CA GLN A 67 6.45 19.96 -0.68
C GLN A 67 5.07 19.88 -1.34
N PHE A 68 4.03 19.65 -0.55
CA PHE A 68 2.66 19.61 -1.05
C PHE A 68 2.18 20.98 -1.51
N ALA A 69 2.53 22.05 -0.78
CA ALA A 69 2.26 23.44 -1.18
C ALA A 69 2.93 23.79 -2.52
N ILE A 70 4.19 23.39 -2.71
CA ILE A 70 4.90 23.56 -4.00
C ILE A 70 4.17 22.81 -5.11
N HIS A 71 3.76 21.56 -4.86
CA HIS A 71 3.02 20.76 -5.84
C HIS A 71 1.71 21.44 -6.26
N LEU A 72 0.93 21.93 -5.30
CA LEU A 72 -0.33 22.64 -5.58
C LEU A 72 -0.09 23.94 -6.32
N GLN A 73 0.96 24.69 -5.97
CA GLN A 73 1.33 25.92 -6.68
C GLN A 73 1.73 25.63 -8.13
N HIS A 74 2.50 24.57 -8.37
CA HIS A 74 2.86 24.15 -9.73
C HIS A 74 1.63 23.72 -10.53
N ALA A 75 0.76 22.89 -9.96
CA ALA A 75 -0.48 22.46 -10.60
C ALA A 75 -1.38 23.65 -10.97
N LEU A 76 -1.58 24.59 -10.04
CA LEU A 76 -2.33 25.82 -10.31
C LEU A 76 -1.69 26.62 -11.45
N ASN A 77 -0.37 26.78 -11.44
CA ASN A 77 0.33 27.54 -12.47
C ASN A 77 0.34 26.85 -13.84
N GLU A 78 0.22 25.53 -13.92
CA GLU A 78 0.10 24.82 -15.19
C GLU A 78 -1.26 25.10 -15.86
N ASP A 79 -2.32 25.26 -15.07
CA ASP A 79 -3.68 25.47 -15.58
C ASP A 79 -4.03 26.95 -15.88
N LEU A 80 -3.28 27.90 -15.31
CA LEU A 80 -3.53 29.33 -15.52
C LEU A 80 -2.87 29.88 -16.80
N THR A 81 -3.60 30.75 -17.51
CA THR A 81 -3.04 31.59 -18.57
C THR A 81 -2.09 32.65 -18.02
N ASP A 82 -1.21 33.21 -18.87
CA ASP A 82 -0.25 34.24 -18.46
C ASP A 82 -0.91 35.49 -17.86
N LYS A 83 -2.05 35.91 -18.43
CA LYS A 83 -2.84 37.02 -17.87
C LYS A 83 -3.35 36.70 -16.47
N GLN A 84 -3.85 35.49 -16.24
CA GLN A 84 -4.33 35.06 -14.92
C GLN A 84 -3.19 34.96 -13.91
N LYS A 85 -2.01 34.48 -14.30
CA LYS A 85 -0.80 34.47 -13.46
C LYS A 85 -0.40 35.88 -13.03
N GLN A 86 -0.41 36.85 -13.95
CA GLN A 86 -0.13 38.25 -13.62
C GLN A 86 -1.14 38.83 -12.63
N ILE A 87 -2.44 38.52 -12.81
CA ILE A 87 -3.50 38.94 -11.88
C ILE A 87 -3.28 38.31 -10.50
N LEU A 88 -3.05 37.00 -10.43
CA LEU A 88 -2.81 36.28 -9.17
C LEU A 88 -1.61 36.87 -8.43
N ASN A 89 -0.48 37.04 -9.12
CA ASN A 89 0.75 37.58 -8.52
C ASN A 89 0.59 39.01 -8.00
N ARG A 90 -0.26 39.83 -8.63
CA ARG A 90 -0.46 41.23 -8.25
C ARG A 90 -1.52 41.44 -7.17
N TYR A 91 -2.59 40.66 -7.18
CA TYR A 91 -3.77 40.91 -6.35
C TYR A 91 -4.08 39.81 -5.31
N ALA A 92 -3.53 38.61 -5.47
CA ALA A 92 -3.73 37.50 -4.55
C ALA A 92 -2.48 36.59 -4.50
N PRO A 93 -1.32 37.12 -4.07
CA PRO A 93 -0.08 36.34 -4.07
C PRO A 93 -0.24 35.09 -3.20
N TYR A 94 0.13 33.94 -3.76
CA TYR A 94 0.06 32.67 -3.05
C TYR A 94 0.97 32.70 -1.81
N LYS A 95 0.41 32.33 -0.66
CA LYS A 95 1.16 32.09 0.56
C LYS A 95 1.00 30.63 0.94
N ALA A 96 2.11 29.89 1.01
CA ALA A 96 2.08 28.51 1.43
C ALA A 96 1.47 28.40 2.84
N PRO A 97 0.49 27.51 3.05
CA PRO A 97 -0.07 27.28 4.38
C PRO A 97 0.99 26.65 5.29
N THR A 98 1.03 27.08 6.54
CA THR A 98 1.91 26.49 7.57
C THR A 98 1.38 25.16 8.09
N SER A 99 0.08 24.91 7.94
CA SER A 99 -0.59 23.65 8.27
C SER A 99 -1.79 23.45 7.34
N ILE A 100 -2.03 22.20 6.94
CA ILE A 100 -3.20 21.81 6.14
C ILE A 100 -3.89 20.67 6.88
N ASP A 101 -5.19 20.78 7.17
CA ASP A 101 -5.93 19.72 7.85
C ASP A 101 -6.16 18.49 6.95
N ARG A 102 -6.51 17.36 7.56
CA ARG A 102 -6.70 16.08 6.86
C ARG A 102 -7.75 16.15 5.76
N ALA A 103 -8.90 16.78 6.02
CA ALA A 103 -9.99 16.82 5.05
C ALA A 103 -9.57 17.61 3.80
N THR A 104 -8.88 18.74 4.01
CA THR A 104 -8.33 19.56 2.93
C THR A 104 -7.23 18.81 2.15
N ILE A 105 -6.33 18.08 2.82
CA ILE A 105 -5.30 17.30 2.11
C ILE A 105 -5.96 16.25 1.21
N ILE A 106 -6.94 15.52 1.74
CA ILE A 106 -7.64 14.46 0.98
C ILE A 106 -8.36 15.07 -0.21
N SER A 107 -9.16 16.13 -0.01
CA SER A 107 -9.89 16.76 -1.12
C SER A 107 -8.97 17.27 -2.22
N LEU A 108 -7.79 17.78 -1.87
CA LEU A 108 -6.83 18.31 -2.84
C LEU A 108 -6.06 17.22 -3.60
N ILE A 109 -6.02 15.98 -3.09
CA ILE A 109 -5.41 14.83 -3.77
C ILE A 109 -6.47 14.05 -4.56
N ASP A 110 -7.62 13.80 -3.94
CA ASP A 110 -8.77 13.12 -4.52
C ASP A 110 -10.06 13.77 -4.00
N ASN A 111 -10.74 14.50 -4.88
CA ASN A 111 -11.98 15.21 -4.56
C ASN A 111 -13.13 14.26 -4.16
N ASP A 112 -13.06 12.97 -4.51
CA ASP A 112 -14.10 11.99 -4.19
C ASP A 112 -13.93 11.40 -2.78
N GLY A 113 -12.87 11.78 -2.06
CA GLY A 113 -12.63 11.34 -0.68
C GLY A 113 -12.16 9.90 -0.55
N ASN A 114 -11.69 9.27 -1.63
CA ASN A 114 -11.16 7.91 -1.58
C ASN A 114 -9.81 7.85 -0.84
N ASN A 115 -9.43 6.64 -0.45
CA ASN A 115 -8.07 6.37 0.00
C ASN A 115 -7.07 6.66 -1.12
N ILE A 116 -5.93 7.23 -0.75
CA ILE A 116 -4.79 7.39 -1.64
C ILE A 116 -4.22 5.99 -1.92
N THR A 117 -4.46 5.48 -3.12
CA THR A 117 -4.02 4.13 -3.52
C THR A 117 -2.96 4.18 -4.62
N PHE A 118 -2.16 3.11 -4.71
CA PHE A 118 -1.12 2.96 -5.73
C PHE A 118 -1.20 1.59 -6.37
N SER A 119 -1.01 1.54 -7.68
CA SER A 119 -1.09 0.30 -8.45
C SER A 119 0.10 -0.64 -8.22
N ASN A 120 1.20 -0.14 -7.67
CA ASN A 120 2.41 -0.89 -7.30
C ASN A 120 3.35 -0.02 -6.44
N ALA A 121 4.38 -0.61 -5.86
CA ALA A 121 5.36 0.06 -5.01
C ALA A 121 6.16 1.16 -5.75
N GLN A 122 6.37 1.04 -7.06
CA GLN A 122 7.03 2.09 -7.84
C GLN A 122 6.12 3.32 -8.01
N ALA A 123 4.82 3.08 -8.21
CA ALA A 123 3.81 4.13 -8.23
C ALA A 123 3.70 4.82 -6.86
N LEU A 124 3.79 4.07 -5.75
CA LEU A 124 3.90 4.63 -4.40
C LEU A 124 5.10 5.56 -4.29
N LYS A 125 6.32 5.10 -4.61
CA LYS A 125 7.53 5.94 -4.56
C LYS A 125 7.38 7.23 -5.40
N LYS A 126 6.89 7.09 -6.64
CA LYS A 126 6.72 8.23 -7.55
C LYS A 126 5.64 9.20 -7.08
N GLY A 127 4.51 8.69 -6.61
CA GLY A 127 3.38 9.50 -6.15
C GLY A 127 3.69 10.21 -4.84
N ALA A 128 4.18 9.48 -3.84
CA ALA A 128 4.58 10.01 -2.54
C ALA A 128 5.60 11.16 -2.67
N LYS A 129 6.58 11.04 -3.57
CA LYS A 129 7.59 12.09 -3.85
C LYS A 129 6.97 13.42 -4.30
N ARG A 130 5.78 13.42 -4.90
CA ARG A 130 5.11 14.66 -5.32
C ARG A 130 4.65 15.48 -4.12
N TRP A 131 4.27 14.82 -3.04
CA TRP A 131 3.55 15.42 -1.93
C TRP A 131 4.37 15.52 -0.64
N ILE A 132 5.26 14.57 -0.40
CA ILE A 132 5.99 14.42 0.86
C ILE A 132 7.40 15.01 0.72
N SER A 133 7.84 15.76 1.72
CA SER A 133 9.18 16.31 1.77
C SER A 133 10.27 15.24 1.80
N ALA A 134 11.47 15.58 1.32
CA ALA A 134 12.58 14.63 1.22
C ALA A 134 12.94 13.98 2.58
N ALA A 135 12.83 14.73 3.69
CA ALA A 135 13.11 14.25 5.03
C ALA A 135 12.16 13.11 5.46
N ASN A 136 10.87 13.21 5.10
CA ASN A 136 9.85 12.22 5.45
C ASN A 136 9.77 11.06 4.42
N MET A 137 10.45 11.17 3.27
CA MET A 137 10.48 10.13 2.24
C MET A 137 11.54 9.03 2.46
N ALA A 138 12.38 9.15 3.50
CA ALA A 138 13.53 8.26 3.68
C ALA A 138 13.16 6.77 3.69
N GLY A 139 12.16 6.38 4.48
CA GLY A 139 11.70 4.99 4.58
C GLY A 139 11.12 4.46 3.27
N ILE A 140 10.22 5.22 2.64
CA ILE A 140 9.65 4.89 1.32
C ILE A 140 10.75 4.74 0.26
N ASN A 141 11.75 5.63 0.24
CA ASN A 141 12.86 5.56 -0.70
C ASN A 141 13.77 4.34 -0.46
N ALA A 142 13.96 3.96 0.80
CA ALA A 142 14.80 2.84 1.23
C ALA A 142 14.20 1.46 0.93
N LEU A 143 12.92 1.38 0.52
CA LEU A 143 12.31 0.11 0.11
C LEU A 143 13.18 -0.62 -0.91
N THR A 144 13.60 -1.83 -0.55
CA THR A 144 14.44 -2.68 -1.39
C THR A 144 13.65 -3.27 -2.56
N GLY A 145 14.36 -3.76 -3.59
CA GLY A 145 13.70 -4.45 -4.71
C GLY A 145 12.85 -5.64 -4.27
N GLN A 146 13.27 -6.37 -3.23
CA GLN A 146 12.50 -7.47 -2.65
C GLN A 146 11.24 -6.98 -1.93
N GLN A 147 11.34 -5.96 -1.07
CA GLN A 147 10.16 -5.38 -0.39
C GLN A 147 9.14 -4.83 -1.40
N MET A 148 9.61 -4.14 -2.44
CA MET A 148 8.74 -3.66 -3.52
C MET A 148 8.05 -4.80 -4.26
N ALA A 149 8.73 -5.92 -4.50
CA ALA A 149 8.13 -7.09 -5.13
C ALA A 149 7.06 -7.74 -4.23
N ILE A 150 7.29 -7.79 -2.92
CA ILE A 150 6.32 -8.32 -1.96
C ILE A 150 5.08 -7.41 -1.88
N ILE A 151 5.25 -6.08 -1.87
CA ILE A 151 4.12 -5.13 -1.95
C ILE A 151 3.30 -5.38 -3.21
N ASN A 152 3.97 -5.51 -4.36
CA ASN A 152 3.31 -5.76 -5.64
C ASN A 152 2.56 -7.10 -5.65
N LEU A 153 3.09 -8.11 -4.96
CA LEU A 153 2.45 -9.42 -4.84
C LEU A 153 1.11 -9.31 -4.10
N TRP A 154 1.05 -8.69 -2.92
CA TRP A 154 -0.22 -8.61 -2.19
C TRP A 154 -1.25 -7.70 -2.87
N ILE A 155 -0.81 -6.65 -3.58
CA ILE A 155 -1.70 -5.84 -4.42
C ILE A 155 -2.29 -6.71 -5.54
N ALA A 156 -1.46 -7.51 -6.21
CA ALA A 156 -1.92 -8.40 -7.27
C ALA A 156 -2.86 -9.51 -6.75
N LEU A 157 -2.58 -10.06 -5.57
CA LEU A 157 -3.45 -11.02 -4.89
C LEU A 157 -4.81 -10.39 -4.58
N ARG A 158 -4.84 -9.24 -3.91
CA ARG A 158 -6.08 -8.50 -3.60
C ARG A 158 -6.90 -8.23 -4.85
N ASN A 159 -6.26 -7.72 -5.90
CA ASN A 159 -6.94 -7.40 -7.16
C ASN A 159 -7.50 -8.66 -7.84
N HIS A 160 -6.76 -9.77 -7.84
CA HIS A 160 -7.26 -10.99 -8.46
C HIS A 160 -8.36 -11.65 -7.65
N ILE A 161 -8.26 -11.71 -6.32
CA ILE A 161 -9.33 -12.25 -5.47
C ILE A 161 -10.60 -11.40 -5.60
N ALA A 162 -10.48 -10.07 -5.68
CA ALA A 162 -11.62 -9.17 -5.74
C ALA A 162 -12.33 -9.15 -7.12
N HIS A 163 -11.59 -9.28 -8.22
CA HIS A 163 -12.15 -9.06 -9.56
C HIS A 163 -12.23 -10.31 -10.44
N ASP A 164 -11.44 -11.36 -10.13
CA ASP A 164 -11.40 -12.63 -10.86
C ASP A 164 -11.38 -12.50 -12.41
N SER A 165 -10.63 -11.52 -12.92
CA SER A 165 -10.51 -11.27 -14.37
C SER A 165 -9.21 -11.83 -14.93
N GLU A 166 -9.18 -12.15 -16.23
CA GLU A 166 -7.96 -12.61 -16.90
C GLU A 166 -6.81 -11.58 -16.78
N ARG A 167 -7.14 -10.28 -16.86
CA ARG A 167 -6.17 -9.21 -16.61
C ARG A 167 -5.55 -9.30 -15.21
N SER A 168 -6.37 -9.47 -14.18
CA SER A 168 -5.90 -9.60 -12.79
C SER A 168 -5.10 -10.88 -12.56
N LYS A 169 -5.47 -11.97 -13.23
CA LYS A 169 -4.74 -13.24 -13.20
C LYS A 169 -3.36 -13.10 -13.83
N VAL A 170 -3.24 -12.47 -15.00
CA VAL A 170 -1.94 -12.20 -15.66
C VAL A 170 -1.06 -11.33 -14.77
N ALA A 171 -1.63 -10.30 -14.13
CA ALA A 171 -0.91 -9.47 -13.17
C ALA A 171 -0.40 -10.26 -11.97
N LEU A 172 -1.23 -11.16 -11.40
CA LEU A 172 -0.81 -12.05 -10.33
C LEU A 172 0.32 -13.00 -10.77
N GLN A 173 0.20 -13.65 -11.93
CA GLN A 173 1.26 -14.54 -12.42
C GLN A 173 2.60 -13.80 -12.56
N ARG A 174 2.55 -12.57 -13.10
CA ARG A 174 3.75 -11.73 -13.25
C ARG A 174 4.35 -11.35 -11.90
N ALA A 175 3.50 -10.97 -10.93
CA ALA A 175 3.96 -10.57 -9.61
C ALA A 175 4.64 -11.75 -8.87
N VAL A 176 4.01 -12.92 -8.89
CA VAL A 176 4.49 -14.09 -8.14
C VAL A 176 5.69 -14.80 -8.79
N SER A 177 5.95 -14.54 -10.08
CA SER A 177 7.15 -15.02 -10.78
C SER A 177 8.30 -14.02 -10.78
N HIS A 178 8.19 -12.92 -10.03
CA HIS A 178 9.22 -11.88 -10.04
C HIS A 178 10.48 -12.36 -9.32
N GLY A 179 11.64 -12.22 -9.96
CA GLY A 179 12.91 -12.78 -9.46
C GLY A 179 13.31 -12.31 -8.06
N ALA A 180 12.92 -11.08 -7.67
CA ALA A 180 13.21 -10.58 -6.32
C ALA A 180 12.44 -11.32 -5.20
N LEU A 181 11.41 -12.12 -5.55
CA LEU A 181 10.73 -13.02 -4.60
C LEU A 181 11.46 -14.35 -4.41
N HIS A 182 12.51 -14.63 -5.19
CA HIS A 182 13.31 -15.84 -4.98
C HIS A 182 13.97 -15.76 -3.59
N GLY A 183 13.95 -16.87 -2.85
CA GLY A 183 14.45 -16.93 -1.47
C GLY A 183 13.48 -16.43 -0.39
N THR A 184 12.36 -15.78 -0.75
CA THR A 184 11.34 -15.32 0.22
C THR A 184 10.31 -16.40 0.60
N GLY A 185 10.30 -17.53 -0.11
CA GLY A 185 9.22 -18.51 -0.03
C GLY A 185 7.91 -18.10 -0.72
N LEU A 186 7.76 -16.83 -1.13
CA LEU A 186 6.55 -16.29 -1.77
C LEU A 186 6.52 -16.48 -3.29
N HIS A 187 7.63 -16.83 -3.94
CA HIS A 187 7.58 -17.17 -5.36
C HIS A 187 6.68 -18.40 -5.62
N ARG A 188 6.09 -18.46 -6.82
CA ARG A 188 5.41 -19.68 -7.29
C ARG A 188 6.45 -20.75 -7.65
N ALA A 189 6.07 -22.02 -7.51
CA ALA A 189 6.84 -23.12 -8.10
C ALA A 189 6.65 -23.13 -9.63
N GLN A 190 6.82 -24.28 -10.28
CA GLN A 190 6.66 -24.39 -11.74
C GLN A 190 5.24 -24.05 -12.24
N ASN A 191 4.21 -24.31 -11.41
CA ASN A 191 2.82 -24.20 -11.82
C ASN A 191 2.25 -22.79 -11.62
N ALA A 192 1.36 -22.39 -12.52
CA ALA A 192 0.59 -21.16 -12.40
C ALA A 192 -0.37 -21.21 -11.20
N ILE A 193 -0.64 -20.04 -10.62
CA ILE A 193 -1.64 -19.89 -9.55
C ILE A 193 -3.04 -19.77 -10.17
N HIS A 194 -3.87 -20.78 -9.99
CA HIS A 194 -5.27 -20.74 -10.46
C HIS A 194 -6.23 -20.29 -9.36
N THR A 195 -5.92 -20.59 -8.10
CA THR A 195 -6.75 -20.23 -6.95
C THR A 195 -5.87 -19.55 -5.91
N PRO A 196 -5.96 -18.22 -5.73
CA PRO A 196 -5.12 -17.48 -4.78
C PRO A 196 -5.15 -18.05 -3.36
N GLY A 197 -6.34 -18.44 -2.87
CA GLY A 197 -6.47 -19.03 -1.53
C GLY A 197 -5.74 -20.37 -1.36
N VAL A 198 -5.58 -21.17 -2.43
CA VAL A 198 -4.77 -22.40 -2.39
C VAL A 198 -3.29 -22.06 -2.29
N TYR A 199 -2.85 -21.05 -3.04
CA TYR A 199 -1.47 -20.55 -2.94
C TYR A 199 -1.20 -19.96 -1.54
N LEU A 200 -2.11 -19.17 -0.99
CA LEU A 200 -1.97 -18.50 0.31
C LEU A 200 -1.89 -19.48 1.49
N LYS A 201 -2.75 -20.52 1.52
CA LYS A 201 -2.68 -21.52 2.60
C LYS A 201 -1.49 -22.49 2.48
N SER A 202 -0.86 -22.55 1.31
CA SER A 202 0.22 -23.48 1.08
C SER A 202 1.52 -23.00 1.75
N LYS A 203 2.29 -23.95 2.28
CA LYS A 203 3.56 -23.68 2.94
C LYS A 203 4.72 -23.69 1.93
N HIS A 204 5.74 -22.87 2.18
CA HIS A 204 7.00 -23.05 1.48
C HIS A 204 7.61 -24.40 1.87
N ARG A 205 8.21 -25.12 0.92
CA ARG A 205 8.62 -26.52 1.14
C ARG A 205 9.96 -26.67 1.86
N GLN A 206 10.87 -25.68 1.81
CA GLN A 206 12.22 -25.79 2.38
C GLN A 206 12.80 -24.44 2.85
N PRO A 207 13.05 -24.24 4.16
CA PRO A 207 12.49 -25.06 5.26
C PRO A 207 10.95 -25.06 5.19
N ILE A 208 10.30 -26.05 5.81
CA ILE A 208 8.83 -26.01 5.95
C ILE A 208 8.49 -24.79 6.79
N GLY A 209 8.03 -23.74 6.11
CA GLY A 209 7.71 -22.45 6.72
C GLY A 209 6.24 -22.36 7.10
N ASN A 210 5.83 -21.14 7.46
CA ASN A 210 4.43 -20.84 7.70
C ASN A 210 3.64 -20.87 6.38
N PRO A 211 2.30 -20.97 6.43
CA PRO A 211 1.46 -20.64 5.29
C PRO A 211 1.87 -19.29 4.69
N ARG A 212 1.88 -19.18 3.36
CA ARG A 212 2.29 -17.94 2.68
C ARG A 212 1.49 -16.71 3.09
N ILE A 213 0.24 -16.88 3.52
CA ILE A 213 -0.55 -15.79 4.10
C ILE A 213 0.16 -15.17 5.30
N GLU A 214 0.65 -15.97 6.25
CA GLU A 214 1.35 -15.49 7.44
C GLU A 214 2.68 -14.80 7.09
N GLU A 215 3.43 -15.37 6.14
CA GLU A 215 4.67 -14.76 5.64
C GLU A 215 4.40 -13.37 5.03
N ILE A 216 3.32 -13.23 4.26
CA ILE A 216 2.90 -11.94 3.70
C ILE A 216 2.54 -10.95 4.81
N LEU A 217 1.78 -11.37 5.82
CA LEU A 217 1.38 -10.50 6.93
C LEU A 217 2.59 -10.04 7.76
N GLY A 218 3.54 -10.95 8.02
CA GLY A 218 4.78 -10.60 8.70
C GLY A 218 5.63 -9.60 7.90
N HIS A 219 5.77 -9.80 6.59
CA HIS A 219 6.44 -8.81 5.73
C HIS A 219 5.68 -7.48 5.68
N MET A 220 4.35 -7.49 5.71
CA MET A 220 3.54 -6.28 5.72
C MET A 220 3.80 -5.46 7.00
N GLN A 221 3.89 -6.09 8.17
CA GLN A 221 4.28 -5.42 9.42
C GLN A 221 5.70 -4.82 9.33
N GLN A 222 6.68 -5.62 8.89
CA GLN A 222 8.08 -5.18 8.76
C GLN A 222 8.22 -3.99 7.82
N ILE A 223 7.53 -4.03 6.68
CA ILE A 223 7.58 -2.96 5.69
C ILE A 223 6.89 -1.71 6.25
N ALA A 224 5.73 -1.83 6.90
CA ALA A 224 5.02 -0.70 7.51
C ALA A 224 5.85 0.01 8.59
N ALA A 225 6.60 -0.76 9.40
CA ALA A 225 7.50 -0.21 10.41
C ALA A 225 8.67 0.59 9.79
N ALA A 226 9.07 0.24 8.57
CA ALA A 226 10.22 0.84 7.88
C ALA A 226 9.89 2.07 7.02
N ILE A 227 8.62 2.30 6.66
CA ILE A 227 8.20 3.42 5.77
C ILE A 227 7.59 4.59 6.51
#